data_AF-A0A9E1CDS8-F1
#
_entry.id   AF-A0A9E1CDS8-F1
#
_cell.length_a   1.000
_cell.length_b   1.000
_cell.length_c   1.000
_cell.angle_alpha   90.00
_cell.angle_beta   90.00
_cell.angle_gamma   90.00
#
_symmetry.space_group_name_H-M   'P 1'
#
loop_
_entity.id
_entity.type
_entity.pdbx_description
1 polymer ?
#
loop_
_entity_poly.entity_id
_entity_poly.type
_entity_poly.pdbx_seq_one_letter_code
_entity_poly.pdbx_strand_id
1 'polypeptide(L)'
;MRFSENFEAAKNMAVEAAQTAAAKAKELAAVAKANISIYAEEDKVKKAEIELGKLYYRDYAVGEELDTAEYLPWCQKIDESKKAIAELKDFIASLREDEAPAETEAAPTDDDFEIVVADEPKADETPAVEAPKTEEAPAEEAPAEDAPKTEE
;
A
#
# COMPACT_ATOMS: atom_id res chain seq x y z
N MET A 1 10.38 58.59 18.98
CA MET A 1 10.50 57.99 17.63
C MET A 1 10.82 56.50 17.70
N ARG A 2 11.81 56.05 18.48
CA ARG A 2 12.21 54.62 18.57
C ARG A 2 11.15 53.57 18.98
N PHE A 3 10.17 53.92 19.82
CA PHE A 3 9.15 52.94 20.26
C PHE A 3 8.16 52.57 19.16
N SER A 4 7.74 53.56 18.36
CA SER A 4 6.80 53.33 17.24
C SER A 4 7.44 52.51 16.12
N GLU A 5 8.73 52.74 15.82
CA GLU A 5 9.49 51.97 14.84
C GLU A 5 9.63 50.50 15.27
N ASN A 6 9.92 50.24 16.55
CA ASN A 6 10.00 48.89 17.10
C ASN A 6 8.65 48.17 17.11
N PHE A 7 7.55 48.88 17.42
CA PHE A 7 6.20 48.33 17.38
C PHE A 7 5.76 47.97 15.95
N GLU A 8 6.11 48.81 14.98
CA GLU A 8 5.82 48.55 13.57
C GLU A 8 6.62 47.35 13.03
N ALA A 9 7.90 47.22 13.40
CA ALA A 9 8.71 46.05 13.10
C ALA A 9 8.11 44.76 13.72
N ALA A 10 7.71 44.81 14.99
CA ALA A 10 7.04 43.68 15.65
C ALA A 10 5.72 43.31 14.98
N LYS A 11 4.93 44.30 14.54
CA LYS A 11 3.68 44.08 13.79
C LYS A 11 3.95 43.37 12.46
N ASN A 12 4.94 43.82 11.70
CA ASN A 12 5.26 43.23 10.40
C ASN A 12 5.76 41.79 10.57
N MET A 13 6.62 41.52 11.56
CA MET A 13 7.07 40.16 11.89
C MET A 13 5.90 39.25 12.29
N ALA A 14 4.96 39.74 13.10
CA ALA A 14 3.77 38.98 13.47
C ALA A 14 2.87 38.68 12.26
N VAL A 15 2.74 39.63 11.33
CA VAL A 15 1.99 39.43 10.08
C VAL A 15 2.67 38.40 9.17
N GLU A 16 3.98 38.47 9.00
CA GLU A 16 4.76 37.49 8.23
C GLU A 16 4.63 36.10 8.83
N ALA A 17 4.83 35.95 10.15
CA ALA A 17 4.66 34.69 10.85
C ALA A 17 3.24 34.11 10.69
N ALA A 18 2.21 34.95 10.79
CA ALA A 18 0.82 34.53 10.57
C ALA A 18 0.57 34.07 9.12
N GLN A 19 1.15 34.76 8.13
CA GLN A 19 1.04 34.38 6.72
C GLN A 19 1.76 33.04 6.44
N THR A 20 2.96 32.85 6.98
CA THR A 20 3.70 31.57 6.87
C THR A 20 2.94 30.43 7.52
N ALA A 21 2.40 30.63 8.72
CA ALA A 21 1.57 29.61 9.39
C ALA A 21 0.31 29.28 8.58
N ALA A 22 -0.35 30.29 8.00
CA ALA A 22 -1.52 30.09 7.15
C ALA A 22 -1.18 29.35 5.84
N ALA A 23 0.00 29.57 5.25
CA ALA A 23 0.48 28.84 4.09
C ALA A 23 0.72 27.37 4.41
N LYS A 24 1.47 27.07 5.48
CA LYS A 24 1.72 25.70 5.95
C LYS A 24 0.43 24.94 6.28
N ALA A 25 -0.53 25.61 6.92
CA ALA A 25 -1.84 25.00 7.20
C ALA A 25 -2.59 24.61 5.91
N LYS A 26 -2.49 25.42 4.85
CA LYS A 26 -3.08 25.09 3.54
C LYS A 26 -2.38 23.92 2.86
N GLU A 27 -1.06 23.86 2.92
CA GLU A 27 -0.27 22.74 2.39
C GLU A 27 -0.63 21.43 3.09
N LEU A 28 -0.66 21.41 4.43
CA LEU A 28 -1.08 20.25 5.21
C LEU A 28 -2.52 19.81 4.88
N ALA A 29 -3.44 20.76 4.71
CA ALA A 29 -4.80 20.47 4.29
C ALA A 29 -4.87 19.87 2.87
N ALA A 30 -4.04 20.37 1.95
CA ALA A 30 -3.94 19.85 0.59
C ALA A 30 -3.37 18.42 0.58
N VAL A 31 -2.32 18.15 1.36
CA VAL A 31 -1.75 16.80 1.54
C VAL A 31 -2.79 15.84 2.14
N ALA A 32 -3.51 16.26 3.20
CA ALA A 32 -4.55 15.43 3.80
C ALA A 32 -5.66 15.10 2.79
N LYS A 33 -6.11 16.09 2.00
CA LYS A 33 -7.10 15.89 0.94
C LYS A 33 -6.59 14.92 -0.13
N ALA A 34 -5.34 15.07 -0.58
CA ALA A 34 -4.73 14.18 -1.56
C ALA A 34 -4.63 12.74 -1.04
N ASN A 35 -4.25 12.53 0.24
CA ASN A 35 -4.22 11.21 0.86
C ASN A 35 -5.60 10.55 0.91
N ILE A 36 -6.65 11.29 1.27
CA ILE A 36 -8.02 10.77 1.24
C ILE A 36 -8.40 10.32 -0.17
N SER A 37 -8.06 11.11 -1.19
CA SER A 37 -8.29 10.74 -2.59
C SER A 37 -7.51 9.48 -2.99
N ILE A 38 -6.25 9.33 -2.57
CA ILE A 38 -5.44 8.13 -2.83
C ILE A 38 -6.16 6.88 -2.29
N TYR A 39 -6.63 6.90 -1.05
CA TYR A 39 -7.34 5.76 -0.47
C TYR A 39 -8.62 5.43 -1.23
N ALA A 40 -9.34 6.44 -1.72
CA ALA A 40 -10.54 6.24 -2.53
C ALA A 40 -10.20 5.59 -3.89
N GLU A 41 -9.13 6.00 -4.55
CA GLU A 41 -8.67 5.38 -5.80
C GLU A 41 -8.13 3.96 -5.57
N GLU A 42 -7.41 3.71 -4.47
CA GLU A 42 -6.94 2.37 -4.10
C GLU A 42 -8.09 1.40 -3.86
N ASP A 43 -9.20 1.85 -3.26
CA ASP A 43 -10.41 1.05 -3.09
C ASP A 43 -11.06 0.72 -4.45
N LYS A 44 -11.09 1.67 -5.39
CA LYS A 44 -11.57 1.41 -6.76
C LYS A 44 -10.71 0.37 -7.48
N VAL A 45 -9.38 0.45 -7.36
CA VAL A 45 -8.45 -0.55 -7.92
C VAL A 45 -8.77 -1.93 -7.36
N LYS A 46 -8.82 -2.07 -6.02
CA LYS A 46 -9.10 -3.35 -5.36
C LYS A 46 -10.43 -3.95 -5.80
N LYS A 47 -11.49 -3.14 -5.86
CA LYS A 47 -12.81 -3.59 -6.32
C LYS A 47 -12.78 -4.01 -7.78
N ALA A 48 -12.11 -3.25 -8.64
CA ALA A 48 -11.98 -3.58 -10.05
C ALA A 48 -11.18 -4.87 -10.27
N GLU A 49 -10.08 -5.07 -9.54
CA GLU A 49 -9.27 -6.30 -9.59
C GLU A 49 -10.07 -7.53 -9.11
N ILE A 50 -10.88 -7.38 -8.06
CA ILE A 50 -11.76 -8.45 -7.56
C ILE A 50 -12.81 -8.82 -8.61
N GLU A 51 -13.53 -7.85 -9.18
CA GLU A 51 -14.55 -8.13 -10.19
C GLU A 51 -13.93 -8.69 -11.48
N LEU A 52 -12.75 -8.19 -11.87
CA LEU A 52 -11.99 -8.71 -13.00
C LEU A 52 -11.59 -10.17 -12.79
N GLY A 53 -11.10 -10.52 -11.60
CA GLY A 53 -10.74 -11.89 -11.24
C GLY A 53 -11.94 -12.84 -11.20
N LYS A 54 -13.09 -12.37 -10.71
CA LYS A 54 -14.36 -13.14 -10.74
C LYS A 54 -14.82 -13.39 -12.17
N LEU A 55 -14.78 -12.36 -13.01
CA LEU A 55 -15.11 -12.44 -14.44
C LEU A 55 -14.21 -13.48 -15.12
N TYR A 56 -12.91 -13.40 -14.86
CA TYR A 56 -11.92 -14.34 -15.37
C TYR A 56 -12.22 -15.78 -14.98
N TYR A 57 -12.48 -16.03 -13.69
CA TYR A 57 -12.77 -17.37 -13.20
C TYR A 57 -14.11 -17.91 -13.74
N ARG A 58 -15.12 -17.04 -13.91
CA ARG A 58 -16.40 -17.42 -14.52
C ARG A 58 -16.17 -17.99 -15.92
N ASP A 59 -15.48 -17.27 -16.78
CA ASP A 59 -15.29 -17.67 -18.18
C ASP A 59 -14.45 -18.95 -18.25
N TYR A 60 -13.39 -19.03 -17.43
CA TYR A 60 -12.59 -20.24 -17.28
C TYR A 60 -13.42 -21.46 -16.85
N ALA A 61 -14.29 -21.30 -15.85
CA ALA A 61 -15.10 -22.40 -15.30
C ALA A 61 -16.23 -22.84 -16.25
N VAL A 62 -16.79 -21.91 -17.03
CA VAL A 62 -17.82 -22.19 -18.04
C VAL A 62 -17.19 -22.78 -19.32
N GLY A 63 -15.89 -22.58 -19.54
CA GLY A 63 -15.18 -23.00 -20.75
C GLY A 63 -15.47 -22.09 -21.94
N GLU A 64 -15.91 -20.86 -21.67
CA GLU A 64 -16.14 -19.83 -22.68
C GLU A 64 -14.81 -19.19 -23.09
N GLU A 65 -14.70 -18.74 -24.34
CA GLU A 65 -13.53 -17.98 -24.76
C GLU A 65 -13.47 -16.66 -23.98
N LEU A 66 -12.29 -16.32 -23.46
CA LEU A 66 -12.05 -15.09 -22.72
C LEU A 66 -12.41 -13.86 -23.59
N ASP A 67 -13.56 -13.25 -23.34
CA ASP A 67 -13.98 -12.05 -24.07
C ASP A 67 -13.22 -10.81 -23.60
N THR A 68 -12.15 -10.50 -24.33
CA THR A 68 -11.30 -9.32 -24.07
C THR A 68 -12.11 -8.02 -24.02
N ALA A 69 -13.26 -7.93 -24.69
CA ALA A 69 -14.12 -6.75 -24.63
C ALA A 69 -14.78 -6.56 -23.26
N GLU A 70 -15.04 -7.63 -22.50
CA GLU A 70 -15.54 -7.54 -21.13
C GLU A 70 -14.41 -7.26 -20.12
N TYR A 71 -13.19 -7.77 -20.36
CA TYR A 71 -12.02 -7.54 -19.48
C TYR A 71 -11.45 -6.12 -19.59
N LEU A 72 -11.38 -5.58 -20.81
CA LEU A 72 -10.66 -4.33 -21.11
C LEU A 72 -11.18 -3.10 -20.34
N PRO A 73 -12.49 -2.88 -20.16
CA PRO A 73 -13.01 -1.78 -19.33
C PRO A 73 -12.54 -1.83 -17.88
N TRP A 74 -12.40 -3.02 -17.30
CA TRP A 74 -11.90 -3.19 -15.94
C TRP A 74 -10.40 -2.89 -15.85
N CYS A 75 -9.61 -3.36 -16.82
CA CYS A 75 -8.19 -3.02 -16.92
C CYS A 75 -8.00 -1.50 -17.05
N GLN A 76 -8.75 -0.84 -17.93
CA GLN A 76 -8.72 0.62 -18.09
C GLN A 76 -9.04 1.34 -16.79
N LYS A 77 -10.08 0.90 -16.07
CA LYS A 77 -10.45 1.48 -14.77
C LYS A 77 -9.35 1.34 -13.72
N ILE A 78 -8.65 0.21 -13.71
CA ILE A 78 -7.50 -0.02 -12.83
C ILE A 78 -6.35 0.92 -13.20
N ASP A 79 -6.03 1.03 -14.50
CA ASP A 79 -4.94 1.85 -15.00
C ASP A 79 -5.18 3.34 -14.75
N GLU A 80 -6.40 3.83 -15.01
CA GLU A 80 -6.81 5.20 -14.71
C GLU A 80 -6.67 5.52 -13.22
N SER A 81 -7.13 4.63 -12.35
CA SER A 81 -7.02 4.81 -10.90
C SER A 81 -5.56 4.78 -10.44
N LYS A 82 -4.74 3.86 -10.99
CA LYS A 82 -3.29 3.78 -10.70
C LYS A 82 -2.55 5.03 -11.15
N LYS A 83 -2.91 5.58 -12.32
CA LYS A 83 -2.37 6.85 -12.81
C LYS A 83 -2.76 8.02 -11.90
N ALA A 84 -4.03 8.12 -11.50
CA ALA A 84 -4.49 9.14 -10.57
C ALA A 84 -3.77 9.07 -9.21
N ILE A 85 -3.51 7.85 -8.70
CA ILE A 85 -2.71 7.66 -7.48
C ILE A 85 -1.28 8.17 -7.67
N ALA A 86 -0.65 7.90 -8.80
CA ALA A 86 0.69 8.39 -9.09
C ALA A 86 0.72 9.93 -9.13
N GLU A 87 -0.20 10.55 -9.85
CA GLU A 87 -0.31 12.02 -9.93
C GLU A 87 -0.56 12.67 -8.55
N LEU A 88 -1.41 12.05 -7.71
CA LEU A 88 -1.65 12.52 -6.34
C LEU A 88 -0.43 12.36 -5.43
N LYS A 89 0.34 11.27 -5.60
CA LYS A 89 1.58 11.05 -4.85
C LYS A 89 2.66 12.05 -5.28
N ASP A 90 2.77 12.33 -6.57
CA ASP A 90 3.67 13.35 -7.11
C ASP A 90 3.29 14.74 -6.61
N PHE A 91 1.99 15.07 -6.56
CA PHE A 91 1.50 16.32 -5.97
C PHE A 91 1.84 16.45 -4.47
N ILE A 92 1.72 15.37 -3.69
CA ILE A 92 2.15 15.38 -2.29
C ILE A 92 3.66 15.57 -2.17
N ALA A 93 4.44 14.93 -3.06
CA ALA A 93 5.89 15.07 -3.08
C ALA A 93 6.30 16.52 -3.39
N SER A 94 5.67 17.17 -4.39
CA SER A 94 5.97 18.57 -4.72
C SER A 94 5.66 19.51 -3.55
N LEU A 95 4.54 19.31 -2.85
CA LEU A 95 4.19 20.12 -1.68
C LEU A 95 5.15 19.94 -0.49
N ARG A 96 5.85 18.80 -0.40
CA ARG A 96 6.85 18.52 0.65
C ARG A 96 8.24 19.00 0.28
N GLU A 97 8.59 19.03 -1.00
CA GLU A 97 9.86 19.60 -1.46
C GLU A 97 9.90 21.13 -1.26
N ASP A 98 8.74 21.78 -1.39
CA ASP A 98 8.55 23.19 -1.00
C ASP A 98 8.74 23.43 0.53
N GLU A 99 8.79 22.37 1.35
CA GLU A 99 8.90 22.40 2.81
C GLU A 99 10.36 22.31 3.34
N ALA A 100 11.38 22.03 2.51
CA ALA A 100 12.78 21.90 2.94
C ALA A 100 13.40 23.25 3.40
N PRO A 101 14.24 23.27 4.46
CA PRO A 101 13.91 24.01 5.68
C PRO A 101 14.46 25.43 5.74
N ALA A 102 13.62 26.37 6.18
CA ALA A 102 14.07 27.49 6.97
C ALA A 102 14.52 26.94 8.33
N GLU A 103 15.85 26.89 8.56
CA GLU A 103 16.47 26.61 9.85
C GLU A 103 15.78 27.43 10.94
N THR A 104 14.99 26.74 11.77
CA THR A 104 14.62 27.25 13.08
C THR A 104 15.44 26.45 14.07
N GLU A 105 16.35 27.17 14.72
CA GLU A 105 17.19 26.72 15.83
C GLU A 105 16.45 25.74 16.75
N ALA A 106 17.17 24.67 17.08
CA ALA A 106 16.76 23.61 17.97
C ALA A 106 16.16 24.14 19.28
N ALA A 107 14.91 23.76 19.56
CA ALA A 107 14.43 23.66 20.93
C ALA A 107 15.06 22.38 21.55
N PRO A 108 15.71 22.45 22.71
CA PRO A 108 16.22 21.25 23.38
C PRO A 108 15.03 20.43 23.89
N THR A 109 14.86 19.21 23.36
CA THR A 109 13.98 18.20 23.96
C THR A 109 14.71 17.60 25.15
N ASP A 110 14.54 18.22 26.32
CA ASP A 110 14.90 17.66 27.62
C ASP A 110 13.80 16.67 28.00
N ASP A 111 13.88 15.46 27.44
CA ASP A 111 13.00 14.33 27.77
C ASP A 111 13.88 13.08 27.98
N ASP A 112 14.86 13.22 28.88
CA ASP A 112 15.55 12.12 29.54
C ASP A 112 14.61 11.51 30.60
N PHE A 113 13.67 10.67 30.16
CA PHE A 113 13.11 9.62 31.00
C PHE A 113 13.65 8.27 30.51
N GLU A 114 14.79 7.88 31.08
CA GLU A 114 15.28 6.50 31.07
C GLU A 114 14.23 5.57 31.71
N ILE A 115 13.43 4.90 30.89
CA ILE A 115 12.78 3.65 31.31
C ILE A 115 13.74 2.52 30.92
N VAL A 116 14.65 2.22 31.84
CA VAL A 116 15.38 0.95 31.86
C VAL A 116 14.38 -0.14 32.28
N VAL A 117 13.78 -0.83 31.31
CA VAL A 117 13.29 -2.19 31.55
C VAL A 117 14.25 -3.13 30.84
N ALA A 118 15.13 -3.67 31.68
CA ALA A 118 16.05 -4.73 31.35
C ALA A 118 15.31 -6.02 30.97
N ASP A 119 16.08 -6.86 30.27
CA ASP A 119 15.99 -8.32 30.20
C ASP A 119 15.19 -8.93 29.03
N GLU A 120 15.92 -9.14 27.94
CA GLU A 120 15.72 -10.23 26.99
C GLU A 120 16.16 -11.55 27.65
N PRO A 121 15.42 -12.65 27.45
CA PRO A 121 16.15 -13.86 27.07
C PRO A 121 15.56 -14.56 25.85
N LYS A 122 16.48 -14.90 24.94
CA LYS A 122 16.37 -15.93 23.90
C LYS A 122 15.83 -17.26 24.45
N ALA A 123 14.91 -17.85 23.69
CA ALA A 123 14.73 -19.29 23.48
C ALA A 123 14.17 -19.40 22.05
N ASP A 124 14.93 -19.80 21.03
CA ASP A 124 15.40 -21.17 20.74
C ASP A 124 14.33 -22.24 21.03
N GLU A 125 13.49 -22.51 20.03
CA GLU A 125 13.16 -23.88 19.65
C GLU A 125 12.60 -23.90 18.22
N THR A 126 13.46 -24.26 17.28
CA THR A 126 13.07 -24.94 16.04
C THR A 126 12.82 -26.41 16.36
N PRO A 127 11.70 -27.03 15.96
CA PRO A 127 11.67 -28.46 15.75
C PRO A 127 12.07 -28.75 14.31
N ALA A 128 13.30 -29.23 14.17
CA ALA A 128 13.73 -29.97 13.01
C ALA A 128 13.06 -31.35 12.99
N VAL A 129 12.61 -31.76 11.80
CA VAL A 129 12.67 -33.13 11.25
C VAL A 129 11.94 -34.25 12.00
N GLU A 130 10.91 -34.80 11.36
CA GLU A 130 10.88 -36.25 11.14
C GLU A 130 10.14 -36.59 9.84
N ALA A 131 10.92 -37.11 8.88
CA ALA A 131 10.42 -37.91 7.78
C ALA A 131 10.48 -39.38 8.21
N PRO A 132 9.44 -40.21 7.98
CA PRO A 132 9.66 -41.63 7.87
C PRO A 132 9.95 -41.96 6.40
N LYS A 133 11.12 -42.55 6.18
CA LYS A 133 11.53 -43.16 4.91
C LYS A 133 11.35 -44.67 5.03
N THR A 134 10.82 -45.30 3.98
CA THR A 134 10.92 -46.75 3.63
C THR A 134 10.13 -47.67 4.58
N GLU A 135 9.44 -48.75 4.17
CA GLU A 135 9.62 -49.79 3.15
C GLU A 135 8.29 -50.61 3.24
N GLU A 136 7.56 -50.97 2.18
CA GLU A 136 7.67 -52.22 1.44
C GLU A 136 6.59 -52.21 0.35
N ALA A 137 6.98 -52.47 -0.90
CA ALA A 137 6.15 -53.22 -1.84
C ALA A 137 6.56 -54.70 -1.69
N PRO A 138 5.67 -55.68 -1.93
CA PRO A 138 5.58 -56.16 -3.31
C PRO A 138 4.18 -56.65 -3.74
N ALA A 139 4.00 -56.75 -5.08
CA ALA A 139 3.39 -57.85 -5.85
C ALA A 139 2.13 -58.54 -5.26
N GLU A 140 1.01 -58.80 -5.92
CA GLU A 140 0.73 -59.21 -7.31
C GLU A 140 -0.71 -59.76 -7.24
N GLU A 141 -1.56 -59.46 -8.23
CA GLU A 141 -2.56 -60.38 -8.81
C GLU A 141 -3.46 -59.61 -9.78
N ALA A 142 -3.13 -59.70 -11.08
CA ALA A 142 -4.13 -59.97 -12.11
C ALA A 142 -4.15 -61.51 -12.29
N PRO A 143 -5.19 -62.20 -12.83
CA PRO A 143 -6.04 -61.82 -13.98
C PRO A 143 -7.55 -62.15 -13.70
N ALA A 144 -8.55 -62.02 -14.57
CA ALA A 144 -8.66 -62.43 -15.96
C ALA A 144 -9.97 -61.91 -16.61
N GLU A 145 -9.90 -61.79 -17.94
CA GLU A 145 -10.93 -62.07 -18.95
C GLU A 145 -12.35 -61.50 -18.79
N ASP A 146 -12.75 -60.62 -19.72
CA ASP A 146 -13.52 -61.10 -20.88
C ASP A 146 -13.42 -60.09 -22.03
N ALA A 147 -12.71 -60.50 -23.08
CA ALA A 147 -13.02 -60.13 -24.46
C ALA A 147 -13.40 -61.48 -25.10
N PRO A 148 -14.29 -61.56 -26.12
CA PRO A 148 -13.94 -60.88 -27.37
C PRO A 148 -15.09 -60.52 -28.36
N LYS A 149 -14.67 -59.75 -29.37
CA LYS A 149 -15.12 -59.75 -30.78
C LYS A 149 -16.48 -59.08 -31.10
N THR A 150 -16.64 -58.34 -32.20
CA THR A 150 -15.92 -58.38 -33.47
C THR A 150 -16.12 -57.06 -34.23
N GLU A 151 -15.04 -56.67 -34.88
CA GLU A 151 -14.89 -55.85 -36.08
C GLU A 151 -15.79 -56.35 -37.23
N GLU A 152 -16.54 -55.44 -37.89
CA GLU A 152 -16.54 -55.17 -39.34
C GLU A 152 -17.50 -54.01 -39.65
#